data_AF-A0AA40F7P0-F1
#
_entry.id   AF-A0AA40F7P0-F1
#
_cell.length_a   1.000
_cell.length_b   1.000
_cell.length_c   1.000
_cell.angle_alpha   90.00
_cell.angle_beta   90.00
_cell.angle_gamma   90.00
#
_symmetry.space_group_name_H-M   'P 1'
#
loop_
_entity.id
_entity.type
_entity.pdbx_description
1 polymer ?
#
loop_
_entity_poly.entity_id
_entity_poly.type
_entity_poly.pdbx_seq_one_letter_code
_entity_poly.pdbx_strand_id
1 'polypeptide(L)'
;MRLDIFGVVLATVATVTADAFVGLTLCIAPNCNTVKAAWFTDTDSYSINGNEGCRTPRIPGIDNVCFDWGKRRLHFDMSGGGTRCMIWQAGRQIAPCAGAASQCYMDTFQEVGCSW
;
A
#
# COMPACT_ATOMS: atom_id res chain seq x y z
N MET A 1 -12.52 53.38 -8.72
CA MET A 1 -13.12 52.05 -8.60
C MET A 1 -12.16 51.21 -7.76
N ARG A 2 -12.50 50.96 -6.49
CA ARG A 2 -11.71 50.07 -5.63
C ARG A 2 -12.08 48.64 -6.03
N LEU A 3 -11.11 47.85 -6.47
CA LEU A 3 -11.27 46.42 -6.59
C LEU A 3 -10.88 45.80 -5.26
N ASP A 4 -11.88 45.51 -4.45
CA ASP A 4 -11.75 44.68 -3.26
C ASP A 4 -11.58 43.23 -3.73
N ILE A 5 -10.34 42.78 -3.84
CA ILE A 5 -10.00 41.40 -4.18
C ILE A 5 -10.22 40.57 -2.91
N PHE A 6 -11.38 39.94 -2.82
CA PHE A 6 -11.64 38.84 -1.89
C PHE A 6 -10.58 37.75 -2.14
N GLY A 7 -9.63 37.64 -1.23
CA GLY A 7 -8.61 36.59 -1.25
C GLY A 7 -9.27 35.23 -1.07
N VAL A 8 -9.48 34.51 -2.18
CA VAL A 8 -9.78 33.08 -2.14
C VAL A 8 -8.48 32.38 -1.77
N VAL A 9 -8.27 32.15 -0.48
CA VAL A 9 -7.28 31.17 -0.01
C VAL A 9 -7.86 29.81 -0.34
N LEU A 10 -7.50 29.26 -1.51
CA LEU A 10 -7.58 27.82 -1.74
C LEU A 10 -6.62 27.18 -0.76
N ALA A 11 -7.13 26.72 0.38
CA ALA A 11 -6.46 25.72 1.17
C ALA A 11 -6.45 24.44 0.34
N THR A 12 -5.42 24.26 -0.49
CA THR A 12 -5.07 22.93 -0.96
C THR A 12 -4.63 22.16 0.28
N VAL A 13 -5.58 21.46 0.90
CA VAL A 13 -5.25 20.37 1.81
C VAL A 13 -4.44 19.42 0.94
N ALA A 14 -3.12 19.52 1.02
CA ALA A 14 -2.25 18.46 0.59
C ALA A 14 -2.61 17.31 1.53
N THR A 15 -3.61 16.52 1.14
CA THR A 15 -3.84 15.20 1.74
C THR A 15 -2.65 14.39 1.29
N VAL A 16 -1.56 14.52 2.05
CA VAL A 16 -0.42 13.62 2.00
C VAL A 16 -0.99 12.24 2.33
N THR A 17 -1.38 11.53 1.28
CA THR A 17 -1.95 10.19 1.29
C THR A 17 -1.07 9.35 0.38
N ALA A 18 0.23 9.36 0.68
CA ALA A 18 1.25 8.66 -0.09
C ALA A 18 1.76 7.45 0.69
N ASP A 19 0.84 6.71 1.32
CA ASP A 19 1.14 5.34 1.69
C ASP A 19 1.04 4.51 0.41
N ALA A 20 2.19 4.03 -0.07
CA ALA A 20 2.26 3.15 -1.21
C ALA A 20 2.77 1.79 -0.74
N PHE A 21 2.01 0.74 -1.02
CA PHE A 21 2.46 -0.61 -0.77
C PHE A 21 3.00 -1.24 -2.06
N VAL A 22 4.22 -1.78 -1.99
CA VAL A 22 4.79 -2.59 -3.05
C VAL A 22 5.08 -4.00 -2.51
N GLY A 23 4.31 -4.97 -2.99
CA GLY A 23 4.53 -6.39 -2.69
C GLY A 23 5.51 -6.99 -3.69
N LEU A 24 6.59 -7.62 -3.22
CA LEU A 24 7.33 -8.56 -4.04
C LEU A 24 6.75 -9.96 -3.81
N THR A 25 5.88 -10.37 -4.72
CA THR A 25 5.23 -11.68 -4.69
C THR A 25 6.10 -12.69 -5.43
N LEU A 26 6.58 -13.70 -4.71
CA LEU A 26 7.35 -14.81 -5.25
C LEU A 26 6.40 -15.99 -5.51
N CYS A 27 6.26 -16.37 -6.77
CA CYS A 27 5.44 -17.50 -7.18
C CYS A 27 6.31 -18.69 -7.58
N ILE A 28 6.19 -19.80 -6.84
CA ILE A 28 6.68 -21.13 -7.19
C ILE A 28 5.44 -21.99 -7.39
N ALA A 29 5.08 -22.29 -8.63
CA ALA A 29 3.85 -23.01 -8.96
C ALA A 29 3.65 -24.26 -8.06
N PRO A 30 2.50 -24.43 -7.40
CA PRO A 30 1.24 -23.65 -7.51
C PRO A 30 1.10 -22.48 -6.52
N ASN A 31 2.12 -22.19 -5.72
CA ASN A 31 2.02 -21.29 -4.56
C ASN A 31 2.69 -19.94 -4.82
N CYS A 32 1.95 -18.86 -4.59
CA CYS A 32 2.49 -17.51 -4.51
C CYS A 32 2.65 -17.09 -3.05
N ASN A 33 3.77 -16.45 -2.74
CA ASN A 33 4.14 -16.05 -1.40
C ASN A 33 4.77 -14.65 -1.43
N THR A 34 4.24 -13.76 -0.61
CA THR A 34 4.63 -12.35 -0.53
C THR A 34 5.27 -12.06 0.83
N VAL A 35 6.10 -12.97 1.37
CA VAL A 35 6.80 -12.75 2.67
C VAL A 35 7.66 -11.48 2.65
N LYS A 36 8.24 -11.16 1.49
CA LYS A 36 9.11 -9.99 1.32
C LYS A 36 8.31 -8.89 0.64
N ALA A 37 7.59 -8.08 1.39
CA ALA A 37 7.03 -6.84 0.87
C ALA A 37 7.64 -5.62 1.56
N ALA A 38 7.49 -4.47 0.92
CA ALA A 38 7.90 -3.19 1.46
C ALA A 38 6.70 -2.23 1.49
N TRP A 39 6.48 -1.63 2.65
CA TRP A 39 5.59 -0.51 2.82
C TRP A 39 6.39 0.77 2.68
N PHE A 40 5.97 1.67 1.80
CA PHE A 40 6.61 2.97 1.62
C PHE A 40 5.74 4.05 2.23
N THR A 41 6.38 4.87 3.05
CA THR A 41 5.84 6.11 3.61
C THR A 41 6.57 7.28 2.95
N ASP A 42 6.18 8.53 3.27
CA ASP A 42 6.87 9.72 2.76
C ASP A 42 8.35 9.81 3.18
N THR A 43 8.72 9.15 4.27
CA THR A 43 10.03 9.35 4.92
C THR A 43 10.89 8.09 4.97
N ASP A 44 10.29 6.90 4.93
CA ASP A 44 11.01 5.64 5.08
C ASP A 44 10.27 4.46 4.42
N SER A 45 10.95 3.31 4.34
CA SER A 45 10.43 2.04 3.88
C SER A 45 10.55 0.95 4.93
N TYR A 46 9.52 0.14 5.08
CA TYR A 46 9.44 -0.89 6.13
C TYR A 46 9.17 -2.26 5.52
N SER A 47 9.91 -3.27 5.97
CA SER A 47 9.62 -4.64 5.57
C SER A 47 8.34 -5.13 6.25
N ILE A 48 7.45 -5.70 5.47
CA ILE A 48 6.19 -6.28 5.94
C ILE A 48 5.96 -7.62 5.25
N ASN A 49 5.34 -8.56 5.97
CA ASN A 49 4.83 -9.78 5.36
C ASN A 49 3.54 -9.43 4.61
N GLY A 50 3.55 -9.55 3.29
CA GLY A 50 2.42 -9.25 2.42
C GLY A 50 1.47 -10.42 2.19
N ASN A 51 1.60 -11.58 2.86
CA ASN A 51 0.68 -12.71 2.65
C ASN A 51 -0.77 -12.39 3.02
N GLU A 52 -1.73 -13.22 2.60
CA GLU A 52 -3.14 -13.15 3.03
C GLU A 52 -3.30 -13.03 4.55
N GLY A 53 -4.29 -12.26 5.02
CA GLY A 53 -4.70 -12.13 6.42
C GLY A 53 -4.28 -10.82 7.11
N CYS A 54 -4.53 -10.72 8.41
CA CYS A 54 -4.21 -9.54 9.22
C CYS A 54 -2.92 -9.70 10.04
N ARG A 55 -2.22 -8.60 10.27
CA ARG A 55 -1.01 -8.53 11.10
C ARG A 55 -0.78 -7.12 11.63
N THR A 56 -0.13 -7.04 12.79
CA THR A 56 0.41 -5.78 13.30
C THR A 56 1.84 -5.59 12.76
N PRO A 57 2.05 -4.67 11.80
CA PRO A 57 3.39 -4.42 11.29
C PRO A 57 4.20 -3.60 12.29
N ARG A 58 5.52 -3.54 12.10
CA ARG A 58 6.40 -2.59 12.81
C ARG A 58 6.56 -1.31 11.98
N ILE A 59 5.43 -0.68 11.63
CA ILE A 59 5.39 0.57 10.87
C ILE A 59 4.84 1.65 11.82
N PRO A 60 5.59 2.73 12.09
CA PRO A 60 5.11 3.82 12.92
C PRO A 60 3.78 4.39 12.41
N GLY A 61 2.80 4.51 13.31
CA GLY A 61 1.49 5.06 12.98
C GLY A 61 0.52 4.07 12.31
N ILE A 62 0.88 2.79 12.17
CA ILE A 62 -0.01 1.74 11.68
C ILE A 62 -0.14 0.63 12.73
N ASP A 63 -1.36 0.42 13.21
CA ASP A 63 -1.65 -0.57 14.25
C ASP A 63 -1.90 -1.97 13.66
N ASN A 64 -2.50 -2.02 12.47
CA ASN A 64 -2.90 -3.27 11.83
C ASN A 64 -2.93 -3.12 10.31
N VAL A 65 -2.58 -4.19 9.60
CA VAL A 65 -2.67 -4.31 8.14
C VAL A 65 -3.25 -5.66 7.78
N CYS A 66 -4.28 -5.66 6.95
CA CYS A 66 -4.93 -6.86 6.45
C CYS A 66 -4.87 -6.91 4.93
N PHE A 67 -4.26 -7.98 4.39
CA PHE A 67 -4.22 -8.28 2.96
C PHE A 67 -5.31 -9.30 2.61
N ASP A 68 -6.08 -9.00 1.58
CA ASP A 68 -7.09 -9.86 0.97
C ASP A 68 -6.77 -9.98 -0.52
N TRP A 69 -5.82 -10.86 -0.85
CA TRP A 69 -5.40 -11.19 -2.20
C TRP A 69 -6.50 -11.84 -3.01
N GLY A 70 -7.39 -12.60 -2.35
CA GLY A 70 -8.57 -13.18 -2.98
C GLY A 70 -9.44 -12.13 -3.68
N LYS A 71 -9.52 -10.94 -3.10
CA LYS A 71 -10.23 -9.77 -3.67
C LYS A 71 -9.31 -8.64 -4.11
N ARG A 72 -7.99 -8.87 -4.12
CA ARG A 72 -6.95 -7.91 -4.52
C ARG A 72 -7.08 -6.55 -3.82
N ARG A 73 -7.30 -6.58 -2.52
CA ARG A 73 -7.48 -5.40 -1.67
C ARG A 73 -6.70 -5.55 -0.37
N LEU A 74 -6.40 -4.43 0.27
CA LEU A 74 -5.88 -4.42 1.64
C LEU A 74 -6.50 -3.26 2.40
N HIS A 75 -6.48 -3.33 3.72
CA HIS A 75 -6.80 -2.20 4.59
C HIS A 75 -5.81 -2.13 5.74
N PHE A 76 -5.68 -0.95 6.32
CA PHE A 76 -4.80 -0.70 7.44
C PHE A 76 -5.38 0.33 8.38
N ASP A 77 -5.14 0.13 9.67
CA ASP A 77 -5.62 0.99 10.74
C ASP A 77 -4.49 1.92 11.19
N MET A 78 -4.75 3.23 11.15
CA MET A 78 -3.80 4.24 11.60
C MET A 78 -3.89 4.42 13.12
N SER A 79 -2.76 4.55 13.80
CA SER A 79 -2.73 4.80 15.25
C SER A 79 -3.45 6.11 15.59
N GLY A 80 -4.57 6.03 16.31
CA GLY A 80 -5.41 7.20 16.63
C GLY A 80 -6.13 7.81 15.42
N GLY A 81 -6.08 7.16 14.25
CA GLY A 81 -6.82 7.51 13.04
C GLY A 81 -7.92 6.50 12.71
N GLY A 82 -8.53 6.65 11.55
CA GLY A 82 -9.47 5.68 10.99
C GLY A 82 -8.80 4.65 10.09
N THR A 83 -9.57 3.66 9.65
CA THR A 83 -9.15 2.66 8.67
C THR A 83 -9.00 3.29 7.28
N ARG A 84 -7.93 2.91 6.59
CA ARG A 84 -7.66 3.27 5.19
C ARG A 84 -7.59 2.01 4.34
N CYS A 85 -7.97 2.13 3.08
CA CYS A 85 -8.14 1.00 2.19
C CYS A 85 -7.34 1.19 0.91
N MET A 86 -6.76 0.12 0.39
CA MET A 86 -6.10 0.15 -0.91
C MET A 86 -6.60 -0.99 -1.80
N ILE A 87 -6.56 -0.76 -3.10
CA ILE A 87 -6.83 -1.77 -4.11
C ILE A 87 -5.59 -2.00 -4.97
N TRP A 88 -5.39 -3.25 -5.37
CA TRP A 88 -4.34 -3.63 -6.29
C TRP A 88 -4.57 -2.94 -7.64
N GLN A 89 -3.54 -2.30 -8.16
CA GLN A 89 -3.56 -1.62 -9.45
C GLN A 89 -2.97 -2.51 -10.54
N ALA A 90 -1.73 -2.96 -10.32
CA ALA A 90 -1.00 -3.74 -11.30
C ALA A 90 0.03 -4.66 -10.64
N GLY A 91 0.27 -5.79 -11.29
CA GLY A 91 1.33 -6.72 -10.96
C GLY A 91 2.26 -6.79 -12.16
N ARG A 92 3.49 -6.32 -12.00
CA ARG A 92 4.52 -6.40 -13.05
C ARG A 92 5.42 -7.58 -12.77
N GLN A 93 5.50 -8.53 -13.69
CA GLN A 93 6.54 -9.54 -13.61
C GLN A 93 7.91 -8.85 -13.69
N ILE A 94 8.74 -9.07 -12.68
CA ILE A 94 10.13 -8.64 -12.66
C ILE A 94 11.05 -9.84 -12.89
N ALA A 95 12.34 -9.56 -13.12
CA ALA A 95 13.35 -10.58 -13.32
C ALA A 95 13.22 -11.71 -12.27
N PRO A 96 13.56 -12.96 -12.62
CA PRO A 96 13.43 -14.09 -11.70
C PRO A 96 14.14 -13.76 -10.39
N CYS A 97 13.44 -13.92 -9.26
CA CYS A 97 14.11 -13.86 -7.97
C CYS A 97 15.21 -14.93 -7.95
N ALA A 98 16.35 -14.60 -7.33
CA ALA A 98 17.56 -15.42 -7.35
C ALA A 98 17.25 -16.92 -7.24
N GLY A 99 17.57 -17.69 -8.31
CA GLY A 99 17.28 -19.13 -8.40
C GLY A 99 16.15 -19.49 -9.37
N ALA A 100 16.23 -19.02 -10.62
CA ALA A 100 15.81 -19.64 -11.91
C ALA A 100 14.47 -20.41 -12.09
N ALA A 101 13.60 -20.54 -11.09
CA ALA A 101 12.30 -21.23 -11.22
C ALA A 101 11.12 -20.43 -10.63
N SER A 102 11.37 -19.27 -10.01
CA SER A 102 10.35 -18.47 -9.36
C SER A 102 10.00 -17.24 -10.20
N GLN A 103 8.74 -17.10 -10.59
CA GLN A 103 8.24 -15.86 -11.18
C GLN A 103 8.06 -14.84 -10.06
N CYS A 104 8.60 -13.65 -10.25
CA CYS A 104 8.47 -12.58 -9.28
C CYS A 104 7.62 -11.47 -9.83
N TYR A 105 6.67 -11.02 -9.03
CA TYR A 105 5.77 -9.94 -9.37
C TYR A 105 6.00 -8.81 -8.40
N MET A 106 6.07 -7.61 -8.95
CA MET A 106 6.00 -6.37 -8.20
C MET A 106 4.55 -5.88 -8.29
N ASP A 107 3.82 -6.07 -7.20
CA ASP A 107 2.42 -5.69 -7.05
C ASP A 107 2.32 -4.32 -6.41
N THR A 108 1.61 -3.40 -7.06
CA THR A 108 1.36 -2.06 -6.53
C THR A 108 -0.09 -1.94 -6.08
N PHE A 109 -0.28 -1.31 -4.92
CA PHE A 109 -1.59 -0.97 -4.38
C PHE A 109 -1.71 0.54 -4.28
N GLN A 110 -2.92 1.05 -4.49
CA GLN A 110 -3.23 2.45 -4.36
C GLN A 110 -4.40 2.63 -3.41
N GLU A 111 -4.32 3.68 -2.60
CA GLU A 111 -5.38 4.04 -1.68
C GLU A 111 -6.67 4.45 -2.39
N VAL A 112 -7.77 4.00 -1.83
CA VAL A 112 -9.14 4.28 -2.25
C VAL A 112 -10.01 4.49 -1.01
N GLY A 113 -11.18 5.08 -1.19
CA GLY A 113 -12.18 5.11 -0.12
C GLY A 113 -12.58 3.70 0.30
N CYS A 114 -12.66 3.45 1.62
CA CYS A 114 -13.16 2.18 2.14
C CYS A 114 -14.65 2.02 1.83
N SER A 115 -15.01 0.92 1.16
CA SER A 115 -16.41 0.58 0.83
C SER A 115 -16.78 -0.85 1.21
N TRP A 116 -15.95 -1.51 2.03
CA TRP A 116 -16.09 -2.91 2.41
C TRP A 116 -15.57 -3.20 3.81
#